data_AF-A0A0V8GLA7-F1
#
_entry.id   AF-A0A0V8GLA7-F1
#
_cell.length_a   1.000
_cell.length_b   1.000
_cell.length_c   1.000
_cell.angle_alpha   90.00
_cell.angle_beta   90.00
_cell.angle_gamma   90.00
#
_symmetry.space_group_name_H-M   'P 1'
#
loop_
_entity.id
_entity.type
_entity.pdbx_description
1 polymer ?
#
loop_
_entity_poly.entity_id
_entity_poly.type
_entity_poly.pdbx_seq_one_letter_code
_entity_poly.pdbx_strand_id
1 'polypeptide(L)'
;MKRVNVLLDIILIGVGLYLTMTDPAAKTLGIILVLAGVTSRITGTVFSPTEPYDERQGEIKIRSGHIAYLVSIGYLFLILILVNLSIIKDIQFALLLALGGQILLFPITLLYVNRKM
;
A
#
# COMPACT_ATOMS: atom_id res chain seq x y z
N MET A 1 -10.47 11.69 -17.23
CA MET A 1 -10.42 10.61 -16.22
C MET A 1 -9.06 10.52 -15.52
N LYS A 2 -7.94 10.28 -16.22
CA LYS A 2 -6.60 10.14 -15.59
C LYS A 2 -6.21 11.26 -14.62
N ARG A 3 -6.42 12.54 -15.01
CA ARG A 3 -6.12 13.72 -14.17
C ARG A 3 -7.03 13.85 -12.94
N VAL A 4 -8.30 13.42 -13.05
CA VAL A 4 -9.27 13.46 -11.95
C VAL A 4 -8.88 12.44 -10.89
N ASN A 5 -8.47 11.24 -11.31
CA ASN A 5 -7.99 10.20 -10.37
C ASN A 5 -6.73 10.65 -9.64
N VAL A 6 -5.77 11.28 -10.34
CA VAL A 6 -4.57 11.84 -9.68
C VAL A 6 -4.94 12.87 -8.62
N LEU A 7 -5.91 13.73 -8.93
CA LEU A 7 -6.33 14.80 -8.03
C LEU A 7 -7.05 14.23 -6.79
N LEU A 8 -7.86 13.19 -6.98
CA LEU A 8 -8.49 12.44 -5.90
C LEU A 8 -7.46 11.71 -5.03
N ASP A 9 -6.45 11.06 -5.63
CA ASP A 9 -5.37 10.41 -4.89
C ASP A 9 -4.62 11.42 -4.00
N ILE A 10 -4.31 12.60 -4.55
CA ILE A 10 -3.64 13.69 -3.83
C ILE A 10 -4.52 14.22 -2.69
N ILE A 11 -5.83 14.38 -2.92
CA ILE A 11 -6.77 14.80 -1.88
C ILE A 11 -6.83 13.75 -0.76
N LEU A 12 -6.94 12.47 -1.10
CA LEU A 12 -6.96 11.38 -0.11
C LEU A 12 -5.69 11.38 0.74
N ILE A 13 -4.53 11.53 0.11
CA ILE A 13 -3.24 11.60 0.82
C ILE A 13 -3.17 12.87 1.68
N GLY A 14 -3.50 14.04 1.13
CA GLY A 14 -3.41 15.32 1.82
C GLY A 14 -4.36 15.42 3.02
N VAL A 15 -5.63 15.05 2.84
CA VAL A 15 -6.62 14.99 3.92
C VAL A 15 -6.24 13.91 4.93
N GLY A 16 -5.77 12.74 4.46
CA GLY A 16 -5.35 11.67 5.34
C GLY A 16 -4.18 12.08 6.24
N LEU A 17 -3.16 12.73 5.68
CA LEU A 17 -2.03 13.27 6.44
C LEU A 17 -2.48 14.34 7.44
N TYR A 18 -3.34 15.27 7.00
CA TYR A 18 -3.90 16.30 7.88
C TYR A 18 -4.59 15.67 9.09
N LEU A 19 -5.54 14.76 8.88
CA LEU A 19 -6.27 14.08 9.95
C LEU A 19 -5.34 13.30 10.89
N THR A 20 -4.32 12.65 10.33
CA THR A 20 -3.33 11.89 11.12
C THR A 20 -2.54 12.79 12.07
N MET A 21 -2.27 14.04 11.66
CA MET A 21 -1.46 15.00 12.41
C MET A 21 -2.27 15.84 13.39
N THR A 22 -3.51 16.18 13.05
CA THR A 22 -4.29 17.19 13.81
C THR A 22 -5.33 16.61 14.75
N ASP A 23 -5.83 15.40 14.50
CA ASP A 23 -6.95 14.84 15.25
C ASP A 23 -6.65 13.40 15.74
N PRO A 24 -6.41 13.20 17.06
CA PRO A 24 -6.21 11.87 17.63
C PRO A 24 -7.38 10.90 17.38
N ALA A 25 -8.63 11.40 17.35
CA ALA A 25 -9.82 10.58 17.14
C ALA A 25 -9.98 10.16 15.67
N ALA A 26 -9.58 11.01 14.73
CA ALA A 26 -9.62 10.72 13.30
C ALA A 26 -8.32 10.09 12.75
N LYS A 27 -7.30 9.87 13.60
CA LYS A 27 -5.97 9.38 13.17
C LYS A 27 -6.04 8.09 12.36
N THR A 28 -6.85 7.12 12.79
CA THR A 28 -7.01 5.84 12.07
C THR A 28 -7.61 6.04 10.68
N LEU A 29 -8.65 6.89 10.57
CA LEU A 29 -9.23 7.25 9.28
C LEU A 29 -8.20 7.96 8.41
N GLY A 30 -7.40 8.86 8.99
CA GLY A 30 -6.31 9.54 8.29
C GLY A 30 -5.34 8.57 7.63
N ILE A 31 -4.90 7.55 8.38
CA ILE A 31 -3.99 6.51 7.88
C ILE A 31 -4.64 5.69 6.77
N ILE A 32 -5.91 5.32 6.91
CA ILE A 32 -6.66 4.58 5.87
C ILE A 32 -6.72 5.40 4.57
N LEU A 33 -7.00 6.70 4.66
CA LEU A 33 -7.06 7.58 3.48
C LEU A 33 -5.71 7.71 2.80
N VAL A 34 -4.61 7.82 3.56
CA VAL A 34 -3.25 7.82 3.01
C VAL A 34 -2.97 6.50 2.28
N LEU A 35 -3.26 5.36 2.91
CA LEU A 35 -3.02 4.04 2.31
C LEU A 35 -3.84 3.83 1.04
N ALA A 36 -5.10 4.25 1.03
CA ALA A 36 -5.97 4.19 -0.13
C ALA A 36 -5.43 5.04 -1.29
N GLY A 37 -5.07 6.30 -1.01
CA GLY A 37 -4.53 7.21 -2.02
C GLY A 37 -3.19 6.75 -2.60
N VAL A 38 -2.26 6.29 -1.74
CA VAL A 38 -0.97 5.76 -2.18
C VAL A 38 -1.14 4.49 -3.03
N THR A 39 -1.98 3.54 -2.58
CA THR A 39 -2.25 2.30 -3.32
C THR A 39 -2.86 2.60 -4.68
N SER A 40 -3.93 3.41 -4.72
CA SER A 40 -4.57 3.84 -5.96
C SER A 40 -3.56 4.49 -6.92
N ARG A 41 -2.73 5.39 -6.40
CA ARG A 41 -1.73 6.10 -7.19
C ARG A 41 -0.73 5.15 -7.82
N ILE A 42 -0.19 4.23 -7.03
CA ILE A 42 0.79 3.26 -7.47
C ILE A 42 0.18 2.35 -8.55
N THR A 43 -0.97 1.74 -8.28
CA THR A 43 -1.62 0.83 -9.23
C THR A 43 -1.96 1.55 -10.54
N GLY A 44 -2.46 2.79 -10.48
CA GLY A 44 -2.78 3.60 -11.65
C GLY A 44 -1.57 4.09 -12.46
N THR A 45 -0.35 3.99 -11.91
CA THR A 45 0.89 4.21 -12.69
C THR A 45 1.36 2.97 -13.43
N VAL A 46 0.99 1.78 -12.95
CA VAL A 46 1.37 0.50 -13.56
C VAL A 46 0.39 0.09 -14.64
N PHE A 47 -0.91 0.19 -14.36
CA PHE A 47 -1.97 -0.10 -15.32
C PHE A 47 -2.77 1.17 -15.58
N SER A 48 -2.78 1.64 -16.83
CA SER A 48 -3.62 2.79 -17.15
C SER A 48 -5.09 2.37 -17.08
N PRO A 49 -5.98 3.14 -16.42
CA PRO A 49 -7.41 2.81 -16.33
C PRO A 49 -8.11 2.74 -17.70
N THR A 50 -7.46 3.23 -18.75
CA THR A 50 -7.97 3.32 -20.11
C THR A 50 -7.32 2.31 -21.06
N GLU A 51 -6.39 1.50 -20.57
CA GLU A 51 -5.70 0.51 -21.38
C GLU A 51 -6.50 -0.80 -21.34
N PRO A 52 -6.85 -1.38 -22.50
CA PRO A 52 -7.53 -2.67 -22.53
C PRO A 52 -6.66 -3.73 -21.87
N TYR A 53 -7.31 -4.71 -21.23
CA TYR A 53 -6.60 -5.82 -20.60
C TYR A 53 -5.82 -6.60 -21.67
N ASP A 54 -4.53 -6.80 -21.45
CA ASP A 54 -3.68 -7.65 -22.27
C ASP A 54 -3.04 -8.77 -21.44
N GLU A 55 -2.45 -9.75 -22.12
CA GLU A 55 -1.80 -10.90 -21.47
C GLU A 55 -0.62 -10.50 -20.59
N ARG A 56 0.12 -9.44 -20.96
CA ARG A 56 1.22 -8.88 -20.16
C ARG A 56 0.72 -8.33 -18.82
N GLN A 57 -0.43 -7.66 -18.78
CA GLN A 57 -1.01 -7.19 -17.52
C GLN A 57 -1.36 -8.36 -16.59
N GLY A 58 -1.85 -9.46 -17.16
CA GLY A 58 -2.10 -10.70 -16.41
C GLY A 58 -0.82 -11.28 -15.81
N GLU A 59 0.23 -11.40 -16.62
CA GLU A 59 1.52 -11.93 -16.17
C GLU A 59 2.15 -11.07 -15.06
N ILE A 60 2.14 -9.75 -15.23
CA ILE A 60 2.64 -8.80 -14.23
C ILE A 60 1.86 -8.95 -12.92
N LYS A 61 0.53 -9.04 -12.96
CA LYS A 61 -0.30 -9.21 -11.75
C LYS A 61 0.00 -10.51 -11.03
N ILE A 62 0.06 -11.63 -11.75
CA ILE A 62 0.32 -12.96 -11.18
C ILE A 62 1.70 -12.99 -10.53
N ARG A 63 2.73 -12.52 -11.24
CA ARG A 63 4.11 -12.50 -10.73
C ARG A 63 4.26 -11.57 -9.52
N SER A 64 3.65 -10.38 -9.58
CA SER A 64 3.66 -9.43 -8.48
C SER A 64 2.93 -9.96 -7.25
N GLY A 65 1.84 -10.70 -7.44
CA GLY A 65 1.09 -11.36 -6.37
C GLY A 65 1.93 -12.43 -5.66
N HIS A 66 2.60 -13.31 -6.40
CA HIS A 66 3.47 -14.33 -5.82
C HIS A 66 4.64 -13.72 -5.02
N ILE A 67 5.28 -12.69 -5.58
CA ILE A 67 6.37 -11.99 -4.87
C ILE A 67 5.83 -11.28 -3.63
N ALA A 68 4.71 -10.56 -3.75
CA ALA A 68 4.10 -9.86 -2.62
C ALA A 68 3.73 -10.83 -1.50
N TYR A 69 3.21 -12.01 -1.84
CA TYR A 69 2.87 -13.05 -0.87
C TYR A 69 4.11 -13.58 -0.13
N LEU A 70 5.18 -13.90 -0.84
CA LEU A 70 6.43 -14.36 -0.21
C LEU A 70 7.04 -13.30 0.70
N VAL A 71 7.10 -12.05 0.22
CA VAL A 71 7.63 -10.93 1.01
C VAL A 71 6.73 -10.63 2.21
N SER A 72 5.41 -10.77 2.05
CA SER A 72 4.40 -10.59 3.10
C SER A 72 4.62 -11.54 4.28
N ILE A 73 4.91 -12.81 4.02
CA ILE A 73 5.21 -13.78 5.07
C ILE A 73 6.44 -13.35 5.88
N GLY A 74 7.55 -13.04 5.19
CA GLY A 74 8.77 -12.59 5.85
C GLY A 74 8.58 -11.29 6.63
N TYR A 75 7.80 -10.37 6.09
CA TYR A 75 7.45 -9.10 6.72
C TYR A 75 6.65 -9.28 8.01
N LEU A 76 5.60 -10.11 8.01
CA LEU A 76 4.81 -10.38 9.21
C LEU A 76 5.65 -11.09 10.27
N PHE A 77 6.49 -12.03 9.87
CA PHE A 77 7.40 -12.72 10.79
C PHE A 77 8.40 -11.74 11.43
N LEU A 78 8.93 -10.79 10.65
CA LEU A 78 9.79 -9.74 11.16
C LEU A 78 9.07 -8.87 12.21
N ILE A 79 7.83 -8.43 11.93
CA ILE A 79 7.04 -7.68 12.92
C ILE A 79 6.85 -8.50 14.20
N LEU A 80 6.53 -9.78 14.07
CA LEU A 80 6.34 -10.66 15.21
C LEU A 80 7.61 -10.76 16.06
N ILE A 81 8.79 -10.91 15.43
CA ILE A 81 10.09 -10.88 16.11
C ILE A 81 10.30 -9.54 16.83
N LEU A 82 10.05 -8.43 16.16
CA LEU A 82 10.25 -7.09 16.73
C LEU A 82 9.35 -6.84 17.96
N VAL A 83 8.12 -7.35 17.94
CA VAL A 83 7.22 -7.33 19.10
C VAL A 83 7.73 -8.26 20.20
N ASN A 84 8.13 -9.48 19.86
CA ASN A 84 8.65 -10.46 20.82
C ASN A 84 9.91 -9.97 21.55
N LEU A 85 10.81 -9.29 20.84
CA LEU A 85 12.01 -8.67 21.40
C LEU A 85 11.73 -7.35 22.13
N SER A 86 10.47 -6.94 22.28
CA SER A 86 10.06 -5.67 22.90
C SER A 86 10.68 -4.42 22.25
N ILE A 87 11.09 -4.52 20.98
CA ILE A 87 11.54 -3.38 20.16
C ILE A 87 10.32 -2.55 19.78
N ILE A 88 9.25 -3.21 19.32
CA ILE A 88 7.94 -2.58 19.15
C ILE A 88 7.10 -2.92 20.38
N LYS A 89 6.87 -1.92 21.23
CA LYS A 89 6.15 -2.08 22.50
C LYS A 89 4.65 -1.84 22.37
N ASP A 90 4.26 -1.01 21.42
CA ASP A 90 2.86 -0.66 21.18
C ASP A 90 2.23 -1.65 20.19
N ILE A 91 1.27 -2.44 20.69
CA ILE A 91 0.54 -3.44 19.91
C ILE A 91 -0.31 -2.77 18.81
N GLN A 92 -0.91 -1.61 19.08
CA GLN A 92 -1.72 -0.90 18.08
C GLN A 92 -0.82 -0.44 16.93
N PHE A 93 0.38 0.04 17.25
CA PHE A 93 1.38 0.39 16.25
C PHE A 93 1.88 -0.84 15.46
N ALA A 94 2.11 -1.98 16.12
CA ALA A 94 2.49 -3.22 15.44
C ALA A 94 1.41 -3.71 14.46
N LEU A 95 0.14 -3.64 14.86
CA LEU A 95 -1.00 -3.98 14.00
C LEU A 95 -1.11 -3.02 12.82
N LEU A 96 -0.90 -1.73 13.06
CA LEU A 96 -0.90 -0.73 12.00
C LEU A 96 0.22 -0.98 10.98
N LEU A 97 1.43 -1.30 11.45
CA LEU A 97 2.53 -1.69 10.56
C LEU A 97 2.14 -2.93 9.76
N ALA A 98 1.69 -4.00 10.42
CA ALA A 98 1.29 -5.23 9.76
C ALA A 98 0.27 -4.96 8.64
N LEU A 99 -0.82 -4.26 8.94
CA LEU A 99 -1.87 -3.95 7.97
C LEU A 99 -1.39 -3.01 6.86
N GLY A 100 -0.69 -1.93 7.21
CA GLY A 100 -0.17 -0.96 6.24
C GLY A 100 0.83 -1.60 5.28
N GLY A 101 1.73 -2.43 5.79
CA GLY A 101 2.65 -3.19 4.97
C GLY A 101 1.93 -4.18 4.04
N GLN A 102 0.94 -4.93 4.53
CA GLN A 102 0.17 -5.83 3.67
C GLN A 102 -0.52 -5.11 2.51
N ILE A 103 -1.14 -3.96 2.79
CA ILE A 103 -1.82 -3.15 1.77
C ILE A 103 -0.83 -2.64 0.73
N LEU A 104 0.37 -2.23 1.15
CA LEU A 104 1.37 -1.62 0.27
C LEU A 104 2.25 -2.62 -0.47
N LEU A 105 2.42 -3.84 0.02
CA LEU A 105 3.34 -4.82 -0.57
C LEU A 105 2.98 -5.15 -2.02
N PHE A 106 1.70 -5.42 -2.29
CA PHE A 106 1.24 -5.71 -3.65
C PHE A 106 1.43 -4.54 -4.64
N PRO A 107 0.99 -3.30 -4.35
CA PRO A 107 1.25 -2.17 -5.26
C PRO A 107 2.76 -1.88 -5.43
N ILE A 108 3.57 -2.06 -4.38
CA ILE A 108 5.03 -1.89 -4.50
C ILE A 108 5.64 -2.96 -5.42
N THR A 109 5.26 -4.24 -5.28
CA THR A 109 5.76 -5.29 -6.16
C THR A 109 5.28 -5.11 -7.59
N LEU A 110 4.04 -4.64 -7.80
CA LEU A 110 3.54 -4.27 -9.13
C LEU A 110 4.46 -3.26 -9.82
N LEU A 111 4.85 -2.18 -9.13
CA LEU A 111 5.80 -1.21 -9.67
C LEU A 111 7.15 -1.84 -10.01
N TYR A 112 7.66 -2.68 -9.12
CA TYR A 112 8.95 -3.34 -9.31
C TYR A 112 8.96 -4.27 -10.53
N VAL A 113 7.96 -5.16 -10.62
CA VAL A 113 7.86 -6.15 -11.70
C VAL A 113 7.64 -5.47 -13.05
N ASN A 114 6.74 -4.47 -13.11
CA ASN A 114 6.49 -3.72 -14.35
C ASN A 114 7.72 -2.98 -14.88
N ARG A 115 8.65 -2.55 -14.01
CA ARG A 115 9.92 -1.93 -14.44
C ARG A 115 10.95 -2.94 -14.96
N LYS A 116 10.75 -4.23 -14.68
CA LYS A 116 11.68 -5.32 -15.03
C LYS A 116 11.22 -6.14 -16.23
N MET A 117 9.99 -5.94 -16.71
CA MET A 117 9.38 -6.62 -17.85
C MET A 117 9.03 -5.60 -18.93
#